data_AF-A0A3M1DLR2-F1
#
_entry.id   AF-A0A3M1DLR2-F1
#
_cell.length_a   1.000
_cell.length_b   1.000
_cell.length_c   1.000
_cell.angle_alpha   90.00
_cell.angle_beta   90.00
_cell.angle_gamma   90.00
#
_symmetry.space_group_name_H-M   'P 1'
#
loop_
_entity.id
_entity.type
_entity.pdbx_description
1 polymer ?
#
loop_
_entity_poly.entity_id
_entity_poly.type
_entity_poly.pdbx_seq_one_letter_code
_entity_poly.pdbx_strand_id
1 'polypeptide(L)'
;QCHMTNTKNTSIEVLEMHYPLRLVRYAVRQGSGGRGRMRGGHGIVREWEALEDCQVSLLAERRHRGPYGLAGGAAGAPGRHLLGRNGVWEELPGKCVVELKRGDRLRVETPGGGGFGAPEPGP
;
A
#
# COMPACT_ATOMS: atom_id res chain seq x y z
N GLN A 1 10.22 -13.83 12.95
CA GLN A 1 10.31 -12.51 12.29
C GLN A 1 10.52 -12.76 10.80
N CYS A 2 9.48 -12.68 9.97
CA CYS A 2 9.62 -12.88 8.52
C CYS A 2 9.98 -11.53 7.90
N HIS A 3 11.29 -11.27 7.75
CA HIS A 3 11.78 -10.12 7.01
C HIS A 3 11.47 -10.33 5.53
N MET A 4 10.48 -9.61 5.00
CA MET A 4 10.26 -9.48 3.56
C MET A 4 11.34 -8.55 2.98
N THR A 5 12.53 -9.09 2.77
CA THR A 5 13.60 -8.43 2.05
C THR A 5 13.60 -8.91 0.59
N ASN A 6 13.26 -7.97 -0.30
CA ASN A 6 13.56 -7.97 -1.73
C ASN A 6 12.73 -8.91 -2.66
N THR A 7 11.84 -8.29 -3.43
CA THR A 7 11.19 -8.74 -4.69
C THR A 7 10.27 -9.96 -4.65
N LYS A 8 10.42 -10.92 -3.74
CA LYS A 8 9.47 -12.03 -3.61
C LYS A 8 8.35 -11.68 -2.65
N ASN A 9 7.12 -11.72 -3.16
CA ASN A 9 5.95 -11.68 -2.30
C ASN A 9 5.87 -13.00 -1.51
N THR A 10 5.76 -12.93 -0.18
CA THR A 10 5.47 -14.10 0.66
C THR A 10 4.11 -14.67 0.26
N SER A 11 4.03 -16.01 0.14
CA SER A 11 2.76 -16.67 -0.15
C SER A 11 1.71 -16.28 0.90
N ILE A 12 0.49 -16.03 0.43
CA ILE A 12 -0.64 -15.67 1.28
C ILE A 12 -0.92 -16.81 2.26
N GLU A 13 -0.90 -18.06 1.77
CA GLU A 13 -1.16 -19.26 2.57
C GLU A 13 -0.19 -19.37 3.76
N VAL A 14 1.08 -19.05 3.54
CA VAL A 14 2.10 -19.07 4.59
C VAL A 14 1.83 -17.96 5.62
N LEU A 15 1.40 -16.78 5.19
CA LEU A 15 1.07 -15.69 6.10
C LEU A 15 -0.16 -16.00 6.96
N GLU A 16 -1.22 -16.53 6.37
CA GLU A 16 -2.45 -16.90 7.09
C GLU A 16 -2.23 -18.07 8.06
N MET A 17 -1.28 -18.96 7.77
CA MET A 17 -0.94 -20.07 8.67
C MET A 17 -0.22 -19.60 9.94
N HIS A 18 0.54 -18.50 9.87
CA HIS A 18 1.43 -18.07 10.95
C HIS A 18 0.92 -16.84 11.72
N TYR A 19 -0.07 -16.13 11.19
CA TYR A 19 -0.59 -14.90 11.78
C TYR A 19 -2.11 -14.93 11.85
N PRO A 20 -2.73 -14.32 12.88
CA PRO A 20 -4.18 -14.22 13.00
C PRO A 20 -4.73 -13.15 12.05
N LEU A 21 -4.36 -13.21 10.77
CA LEU A 21 -4.72 -12.26 9.72
C LEU A 21 -5.18 -13.03 8.49
N ARG A 22 -6.24 -12.55 7.84
CA ARG A 22 -6.71 -13.04 6.54
C ARG A 22 -6.55 -11.97 5.48
N LEU A 23 -6.06 -12.31 4.29
CA LEU A 23 -5.99 -11.37 3.19
C LEU A 23 -7.35 -11.27 2.49
N VAL A 24 -8.01 -10.12 2.65
CA VAL A 24 -9.32 -9.85 2.04
C VAL A 24 -9.18 -9.27 0.64
N ARG A 25 -8.10 -8.54 0.37
CA ARG A 25 -7.85 -7.95 -0.94
C ARG A 25 -6.38 -7.94 -1.28
N TYR A 26 -6.08 -8.35 -2.49
CA TYR A 26 -4.79 -8.10 -3.12
C TYR A 26 -5.00 -7.66 -4.56
N ALA A 27 -4.70 -6.40 -4.86
CA ALA A 27 -4.97 -5.82 -6.17
C ALA A 27 -3.91 -4.80 -6.58
N VAL A 28 -3.84 -4.52 -7.88
CA VAL A 28 -3.11 -3.36 -8.40
C VAL A 28 -3.83 -2.07 -7.99
N ARG A 29 -3.09 -1.09 -7.50
CA ARG A 29 -3.59 0.25 -7.17
C ARG A 29 -3.67 1.10 -8.45
N GLN A 30 -4.69 0.83 -9.24
CA GLN A 30 -4.89 1.51 -10.53
C GLN A 30 -4.87 3.03 -10.38
N GLY A 31 -4.26 3.71 -11.35
CA GLY A 31 -4.12 5.17 -11.32
C GLY A 31 -3.05 5.73 -10.38
N SER A 32 -2.38 4.92 -9.56
CA SER A 32 -1.37 5.44 -8.62
C SER A 32 -0.05 5.89 -9.25
N GLY A 33 0.24 5.46 -10.48
CA GLY A 33 1.49 5.71 -11.17
C GLY A 33 1.48 7.09 -11.82
N GLY A 34 2.59 7.79 -11.73
CA GLY A 34 2.76 9.13 -12.29
C GLY A 34 2.58 9.12 -13.81
N ARG A 35 1.89 10.13 -14.33
CA ARG A 35 1.72 10.34 -15.77
C ARG A 35 3.04 10.76 -16.41
N GLY A 36 3.26 10.35 -17.65
CA GLY A 36 4.39 10.74 -18.47
C GLY A 36 4.35 9.96 -19.78
N ARG A 37 5.26 10.27 -20.71
CA ARG A 37 5.44 9.46 -21.93
C ARG A 37 5.68 7.99 -21.59
N MET A 38 6.45 7.74 -20.53
CA MET A 38 6.55 6.45 -19.87
C MET A 38 5.86 6.56 -18.51
N ARG A 39 4.75 5.85 -18.34
CA ARG A 39 3.98 5.89 -17.09
C ARG A 39 4.75 5.21 -15.96
N GLY A 40 4.69 5.80 -14.77
CA GLY A 40 5.17 5.15 -13.56
C GLY A 40 4.35 3.91 -13.23
N GLY A 41 4.99 2.90 -12.63
CA GLY A 41 4.32 1.66 -12.23
C GLY A 41 3.24 1.90 -11.17
N HIS A 42 2.14 1.15 -11.26
CA HIS A 42 1.12 1.15 -10.23
C HIS A 42 1.61 0.44 -8.95
N GLY A 43 1.19 0.96 -7.81
CA GLY A 43 1.38 0.30 -6.52
C GLY A 43 0.41 -0.86 -6.38
N ILE A 44 0.31 -1.39 -5.16
CA ILE A 44 -0.59 -2.46 -4.79
C ILE A 44 -1.43 -2.05 -3.59
N VAL A 45 -2.61 -2.67 -3.49
CA VAL A 45 -3.49 -2.62 -2.33
C VAL A 45 -3.45 -4.01 -1.69
N ARG A 46 -3.11 -4.06 -0.41
CA ARG A 46 -3.28 -5.24 0.45
C ARG A 46 -4.21 -4.90 1.58
N GLU A 47 -5.27 -5.66 1.76
CA GLU A 47 -6.22 -5.50 2.86
C GLU A 47 -6.24 -6.77 3.68
N TRP A 48 -6.01 -6.63 4.97
CA TRP A 48 -5.97 -7.71 5.93
C TRP A 48 -7.13 -7.54 6.92
N GLU A 49 -7.78 -8.63 7.28
CA GLU A 49 -8.75 -8.70 8.37
C GLU A 49 -8.11 -9.41 9.55
N ALA A 50 -8.20 -8.81 10.74
CA ALA A 50 -7.75 -9.42 11.97
C ALA A 50 -8.70 -10.53 12.40
N LEU A 51 -8.19 -11.75 12.47
CA LEU A 51 -8.95 -12.91 12.94
C LEU A 51 -8.95 -13.00 14.46
N GLU A 52 -8.01 -12.36 15.15
CA GLU A 52 -7.93 -12.26 16.60
C GLU A 52 -7.40 -10.89 17.00
N ASP A 53 -7.53 -10.54 18.28
CA ASP A 53 -6.91 -9.34 18.84
C ASP A 53 -5.39 -9.45 18.67
N CYS A 54 -4.80 -8.49 17.94
CA CYS A 54 -3.38 -8.50 17.65
C CYS A 54 -2.82 -7.08 17.54
N GLN A 55 -1.50 -6.98 17.52
CA GLN A 55 -0.80 -5.71 17.33
C GLN A 55 -0.03 -5.74 16.01
N VAL A 56 -0.11 -4.65 15.26
CA VAL A 56 0.61 -4.49 14.00
C VAL A 56 1.52 -3.26 14.06
N SER A 57 2.78 -3.47 13.70
CA SER A 57 3.76 -2.40 13.50
C SER A 57 3.84 -2.02 12.02
N LEU A 58 3.50 -0.78 11.72
CA LEU A 58 3.57 -0.20 10.39
C LEU A 58 4.87 0.60 10.27
N LEU A 59 5.67 0.27 9.27
CA LEU A 59 6.94 0.93 8.98
C LEU A 59 7.01 1.21 7.48
N ALA A 60 6.70 2.44 7.09
CA ALA A 60 6.70 2.83 5.70
C ALA A 60 7.15 4.27 5.46
N GLU A 61 7.69 4.48 4.27
CA GLU A 61 8.14 5.76 3.74
C GLU A 61 7.23 6.26 2.61
N ARG A 62 7.51 7.46 2.11
CA ARG A 62 6.80 8.09 0.96
C ARG A 62 5.28 8.23 1.16
N ARG A 63 4.91 8.81 2.32
CA ARG A 63 3.51 9.03 2.73
C ARG A 63 3.00 10.45 2.54
N HIS A 64 3.88 11.44 2.69
CA HIS A 64 3.55 12.83 2.35
C HIS A 64 3.83 13.17 0.88
N ARG A 65 4.87 12.57 0.30
CA ARG A 65 5.28 12.79 -1.09
C ARG A 65 5.53 11.45 -1.76
N GLY A 66 4.88 11.23 -2.90
CA GLY A 66 5.15 10.07 -3.74
C GLY A 66 6.46 10.21 -4.52
N PRO A 67 6.94 9.12 -5.13
CA PRO A 67 8.08 9.15 -6.05
C PRO A 67 7.92 10.24 -7.11
N TYR A 68 8.92 11.10 -7.26
CA TYR A 68 8.90 12.21 -8.22
C TYR A 68 8.95 11.70 -9.66
N GLY A 69 8.36 12.45 -10.57
CA GLY A 69 8.53 12.22 -12.00
C GLY A 69 9.80 12.88 -12.54
N LEU A 70 10.23 12.47 -13.72
CA LEU A 70 11.46 12.93 -14.37
C LEU A 70 11.16 13.47 -15.77
N ALA A 71 11.97 14.43 -16.23
CA ALA A 71 11.88 15.03 -17.56
C ALA A 71 10.46 15.51 -17.96
N GLY A 72 9.74 16.14 -17.04
CA GLY A 72 8.36 16.61 -17.25
C GLY A 72 7.27 15.58 -16.90
N GLY A 73 7.65 14.39 -16.42
CA GLY A 73 6.70 13.42 -15.87
C GLY A 73 6.14 13.87 -14.51
N ALA A 74 4.92 13.44 -14.21
CA ALA A 74 4.25 13.71 -12.94
C ALA A 74 4.68 12.71 -11.85
N ALA A 75 4.57 13.15 -10.59
CA ALA A 75 4.82 12.28 -9.44
C ALA A 75 3.80 11.14 -9.36
N GLY A 76 4.24 9.99 -8.83
CA GLY A 76 3.34 8.93 -8.42
C GLY A 76 2.59 9.31 -7.15
N ALA A 77 1.45 8.68 -6.92
CA ALA A 77 0.69 8.88 -5.69
C ALA A 77 1.47 8.35 -4.47
N PRO A 78 1.40 9.05 -3.31
CA PRO A 78 1.97 8.57 -2.07
C PRO A 78 1.28 7.28 -1.59
N GLY A 79 1.99 6.52 -0.76
CA GLY A 79 1.40 5.36 -0.08
C GLY A 79 0.47 5.77 1.05
N ARG A 80 -0.42 4.88 1.49
CA ARG A 80 -1.40 5.12 2.55
C ARG A 80 -1.58 3.90 3.44
N HIS A 81 -1.94 4.13 4.68
CA HIS A 81 -2.41 3.10 5.61
C HIS A 81 -3.81 3.49 6.05
N LEU A 82 -4.75 2.56 5.99
CA LEU A 82 -6.13 2.81 6.38
C LEU A 82 -6.55 1.73 7.38
N LEU A 83 -7.09 2.14 8.52
CA LEU A 83 -7.69 1.26 9.50
C LEU A 83 -9.22 1.35 9.38
N GLY A 84 -9.85 0.22 9.15
CA GLY A 84 -11.29 0.05 9.07
C GLY A 84 -11.83 -0.58 10.34
N ARG A 85 -12.75 0.11 11.03
CA ARG A 85 -13.46 -0.38 12.21
C ARG A 85 -14.95 -0.10 12.06
N ASN A 86 -15.78 -1.14 12.17
CA ASN A 86 -17.25 -1.00 12.06
C ASN A 86 -17.71 -0.19 10.82
N GLY A 87 -17.02 -0.36 9.69
CA GLY A 87 -17.32 0.36 8.44
C GLY A 87 -16.72 1.77 8.33
N VAL A 88 -16.15 2.31 9.40
CA VAL A 88 -15.46 3.62 9.39
C VAL A 88 -13.99 3.41 9.08
N TRP A 89 -13.44 4.23 8.19
CA TRP A 89 -12.04 4.18 7.79
C TRP A 89 -11.29 5.43 8.24
N GLU A 90 -10.17 5.23 8.93
CA GLU A 90 -9.24 6.29 9.33
C GLU A 90 -7.86 6.09 8.71
N GLU A 91 -7.17 7.18 8.40
CA GLU A 91 -5.82 7.13 7.85
C GLU A 91 -4.78 7.11 8.96
N LEU A 92 -3.87 6.13 8.91
CA LEU A 92 -2.80 5.97 9.87
C LEU A 92 -1.49 6.61 9.40
N PRO A 93 -0.61 7.03 10.32
CA PRO A 93 0.73 7.50 9.99
C PRO A 93 1.56 6.48 9.20
N GLY A 94 2.64 6.97 8.57
CA GLY A 94 3.59 6.11 7.86
C GLY A 94 4.34 5.15 8.78
N LYS A 95 4.55 5.56 10.03
CA LYS A 95 5.20 4.77 11.08
C LYS A 95 4.35 4.84 12.34
N CYS A 96 3.82 3.70 12.77
CA CYS A 96 3.05 3.60 14.00
C CYS A 96 2.91 2.15 14.43
N VAL A 97 2.54 1.95 15.69
CA VAL A 97 2.05 0.67 16.19
C VAL A 97 0.55 0.83 16.42
N VAL A 98 -0.23 -0.15 15.96
CA VAL A 98 -1.69 -0.13 16.08
C VAL A 98 -2.18 -1.46 16.64
N GLU A 99 -3.14 -1.39 17.55
CA GLU A 99 -3.88 -2.55 18.03
C GLU A 99 -5.08 -2.79 17.12
N LEU A 100 -5.23 -4.02 16.66
CA LEU A 100 -6.37 -4.48 15.88
C LEU A 100 -7.23 -5.38 16.77
N LYS A 101 -8.54 -5.15 16.75
CA LYS A 101 -9.52 -6.07 17.30
C LYS A 101 -9.97 -7.08 16.26
N ARG A 102 -10.44 -8.25 16.69
CA ARG A 102 -11.07 -9.22 15.78
C ARG A 102 -12.11 -8.53 14.88
N GLY A 103 -11.98 -8.69 13.57
CA GLY A 103 -12.84 -8.09 12.55
C GLY A 103 -12.35 -6.73 12.02
N ASP A 104 -11.39 -6.07 12.67
CA ASP A 104 -10.78 -4.85 12.15
C ASP A 104 -10.07 -5.13 10.81
N ARG A 105 -10.07 -4.14 9.92
CA ARG A 105 -9.40 -4.22 8.63
C ARG A 105 -8.24 -3.26 8.51
N LEU A 106 -7.08 -3.76 8.12
CA LEU A 106 -5.91 -2.94 7.82
C LEU A 106 -5.63 -2.96 6.33
N ARG A 107 -5.80 -1.82 5.66
CA ARG A 107 -5.45 -1.65 4.24
C ARG A 107 -4.14 -0.89 4.10
N VAL A 108 -3.21 -1.50 3.38
CA VAL A 108 -1.91 -0.94 3.00
C VAL A 108 -1.92 -0.66 1.50
N GLU A 109 -1.77 0.61 1.14
CA GLU A 109 -1.61 1.07 -0.23
C GLU A 109 -0.16 1.48 -0.46
N THR A 110 0.55 0.81 -1.36
CA THR A 110 1.94 1.18 -1.67
C THR A 110 2.00 2.40 -2.61
N PRO A 111 3.07 3.21 -2.55
CA PRO A 111 3.26 4.32 -3.48
C PRO A 111 3.33 3.83 -4.93
N GLY A 112 2.84 4.63 -5.88
CA GLY A 112 3.12 4.41 -7.30
C GLY A 112 4.45 5.02 -7.72
N GLY A 113 5.04 4.53 -8.81
CA GLY A 113 6.25 5.12 -9.39
C GLY A 113 5.97 6.47 -10.05
N GLY A 114 6.99 7.33 -10.16
CA GLY A 114 6.90 8.57 -10.94
C GLY A 114 6.95 8.30 -12.44
N GLY A 115 6.29 9.14 -13.24
CA GLY A 115 6.35 9.07 -14.70
C GLY A 115 7.64 9.68 -15.26
N PHE A 116 8.00 9.31 -16.48
CA PHE A 116 9.12 9.88 -17.21
C PHE A 116 8.66 10.52 -18.54
N GLY A 117 9.18 11.71 -18.83
CA GLY A 117 8.84 12.48 -20.02
C GLY A 117 7.52 13.23 -19.86
N ALA A 118 7.38 14.39 -20.49
CA ALA A 118 6.11 15.10 -20.56
C ALA A 118 5.02 14.19 -21.14
N PRO A 119 3.84 14.08 -20.50
CA PRO A 119 2.73 13.34 -21.09
C PRO A 119 2.31 14.02 -22.39
N GLU A 120 2.03 13.22 -23.43
CA GLU A 120 1.40 13.77 -24.61
C GLU A 120 0.03 14.36 -24.21
N PRO A 121 -0.36 15.51 -24.78
CA PRO A 121 -1.73 16.00 -24.62
C PRO A 121 -2.67 14.89 -25.09
N GLY A 122 -3.62 14.52 -24.24
CA GLY A 122 -4.66 13.57 -24.61
C GLY A 122 -5.52 14.14 -25.74
N PRO A 123 -6.34 13.32 -26.40
CA PRO A 123 -7.38 13.82 -27.30
C PRO A 123 -8.34 14.78 -26.57
#